data_AF-A0A3C0GIU9-F1
#
_entry.id   AF-A0A3C0GIU9-F1
#
_cell.length_a   1.000
_cell.length_b   1.000
_cell.length_c   1.000
_cell.angle_alpha   90.00
_cell.angle_beta   90.00
_cell.angle_gamma   90.00
#
_symmetry.space_group_name_H-M   'P 1'
#
loop_
_entity.id
_entity.type
_entity.pdbx_description
1 polymer ?
#
loop_
_entity_poly.entity_id
_entity_poly.type
_entity_poly.pdbx_seq_one_letter_code
_entity_poly.pdbx_strand_id
1 'polypeptide(L)' 'MNLLDEREYYKPFVYPWAFEKYKRQQQMHWLPDEVPLQDDIKDYNMKLSADERLLIDNIFRFFTQA' A
#
# COMPACT_ATOMS: atom_id res chain seq x y z
N MET A 1 -17.23 13.74 24.13
CA MET A 1 -17.69 12.68 23.21
C MET A 1 -16.59 11.65 23.11
N ASN A 2 -16.87 10.43 23.54
CA ASN A 2 -15.96 9.29 23.49
C ASN A 2 -16.05 8.60 22.12
N LEU A 3 -15.10 7.72 21.81
CA LEU A 3 -15.00 7.01 20.53
C LEU A 3 -16.22 6.10 20.27
N LEU A 4 -16.80 5.57 21.35
CA LEU A 4 -17.93 4.63 21.30
C LEU A 4 -19.29 5.33 21.39
N ASP A 5 -19.33 6.65 21.55
CA ASP A 5 -20.59 7.41 21.60
C ASP A 5 -21.08 7.73 20.19
N GLU A 6 -22.34 7.41 19.89
CA GLU A 6 -22.96 7.72 18.60
C GLU A 6 -23.23 9.22 18.42
N ARG A 7 -23.18 9.70 17.16
CA ARG A 7 -23.47 11.09 16.78
C ARG A 7 -24.46 11.16 15.62
N GLU A 8 -25.37 12.12 15.69
CA GLU A 8 -26.37 12.39 14.64
C GLU A 8 -25.96 13.51 13.66
N TYR A 9 -24.74 14.05 13.79
CA TYR A 9 -24.24 15.16 12.97
C TYR A 9 -22.88 14.84 12.32
N TYR A 10 -22.67 15.37 11.11
CA TYR A 10 -21.45 15.11 10.33
C TYR A 10 -20.25 15.94 10.81
N LYS A 11 -20.44 17.24 11.07
CA LYS A 11 -19.41 18.19 11.54
C LYS A 11 -19.92 19.01 12.74
N PRO A 12 -19.03 19.49 13.64
CA PRO A 12 -17.56 19.38 13.60
C PRO A 12 -17.07 17.95 13.84
N PHE A 13 -15.86 17.64 13.38
CA PHE A 13 -15.24 16.34 13.62
C PHE A 13 -14.67 16.29 15.04
N VAL A 14 -15.06 15.27 15.82
CA VAL A 14 -14.52 15.01 17.16
C VAL A 14 -13.03 14.61 17.09
N TYR A 15 -12.64 13.94 15.99
CA TYR A 15 -11.26 13.50 15.74
C TYR A 15 -10.72 14.09 14.42
N PRO A 16 -10.29 15.37 14.38
CA PRO A 16 -9.81 16.00 13.16
C PRO A 16 -8.62 15.27 12.51
N TRP A 17 -7.73 14.70 13.33
CA TRP A 17 -6.57 13.94 12.87
C TRP A 17 -6.95 12.76 11.97
N ALA A 18 -8.10 12.12 12.21
CA ALA A 18 -8.54 10.98 11.41
C ALA A 18 -8.83 11.41 9.96
N PHE A 19 -9.40 12.60 9.79
CA PHE A 19 -9.64 13.18 8.47
C PHE A 19 -8.34 13.62 7.79
N GLU A 20 -7.35 14.10 8.55
CA GLU A 20 -6.01 14.39 8.02
C GLU A 20 -5.31 13.13 7.51
N LYS A 21 -5.44 12.01 8.24
CA LYS A 21 -4.91 10.70 7.79
C LYS A 21 -5.63 10.19 6.56
N TYR A 22 -6.95 10.31 6.49
CA TYR A 22 -7.73 10.01 5.28
C TYR A 22 -7.21 10.82 4.08
N LYS A 23 -7.09 12.15 4.21
CA LYS A 23 -6.57 13.00 3.13
C LYS A 23 -5.17 12.58 2.68
N ARG A 24 -4.28 12.28 3.63
CA ARG A 24 -2.92 11.81 3.32
C ARG A 24 -2.95 10.49 2.54
N GLN A 25 -3.81 9.55 2.91
CA GLN A 25 -3.98 8.30 2.18
C GLN A 25 -4.45 8.57 0.74
N GLN A 26 -5.45 9.43 0.54
CA GLN A 26 -5.96 9.77 -0.79
C GLN A 26 -4.88 10.38 -1.70
N GLN A 27 -3.96 11.18 -1.13
CA GLN A 27 -2.83 11.76 -1.86
C GLN A 27 -1.77 10.74 -2.28
N MET A 28 -1.75 9.56 -1.68
CA MET A 28 -0.82 8.47 -2.02
C MET A 28 -1.47 7.42 -2.92
N HIS A 29 -2.67 7.67 -3.46
CA HIS A 29 -3.31 6.74 -4.38
C HIS A 29 -2.55 6.67 -5.70
N TRP A 30 -2.29 5.45 -6.16
CA TRP A 30 -1.71 5.12 -7.46
C TRP A 30 -2.29 3.79 -7.92
N LEU A 31 -2.26 3.54 -9.24
CA LEU A 31 -2.67 2.28 -9.82
C LEU A 31 -1.44 1.48 -10.29
N PRO A 32 -1.40 0.15 -10.13
CA PRO A 32 -0.28 -0.67 -10.58
C PRO A 32 0.13 -0.43 -12.04
N ASP A 33 -0.83 -0.20 -12.92
CA ASP A 33 -0.62 0.03 -14.36
C ASP A 33 0.14 1.33 -14.66
N GLU A 34 0.26 2.25 -13.70
CA GLU A 34 1.02 3.50 -13.82
C GLU A 34 2.53 3.28 -13.68
N VAL A 35 2.96 2.10 -13.20
CA VAL A 35 4.36 1.76 -12.97
C VAL A 35 4.83 0.77 -14.04
N PRO A 36 5.73 1.17 -14.95
CA PRO A 36 6.32 0.23 -15.90
C PRO A 36 7.29 -0.72 -15.16
N LEU A 37 7.13 -2.03 -15.37
CA LEU A 37 7.94 -3.09 -14.76
C LEU A 37 8.76 -3.90 -15.78
N GLN A 38 8.82 -3.45 -17.03
CA GLN A 38 9.38 -4.18 -18.17
C GLN A 38 10.89 -4.43 -17.97
N ASP A 39 11.60 -3.42 -17.46
CA ASP A 39 13.02 -3.53 -17.15
C ASP A 39 13.26 -4.43 -15.93
N ASP A 40 12.42 -4.33 -14.90
CA ASP A 40 12.47 -5.21 -13.72
C ASP A 40 12.27 -6.69 -14.10
N ILE A 41 11.30 -6.97 -14.99
CA ILE A 41 11.07 -8.32 -15.53
C ILE A 41 12.30 -8.81 -16.29
N LYS A 42 12.91 -7.95 -17.11
CA LYS A 42 14.13 -8.31 -17.84
C LYS A 42 15.28 -8.62 -16.88
N ASP A 43 15.46 -7.82 -15.85
CA ASP A 43 16.52 -7.97 -14.86
C ASP A 43 16.35 -9.23 -14.02
N TYR A 44 15.11 -9.52 -13.60
CA TYR A 44 14.77 -10.77 -12.91
C TYR A 44 15.18 -12.00 -13.73
N ASN A 45 14.91 -11.98 -15.03
CA ASN A 45 15.20 -13.09 -15.93
C ASN A 45 16.68 -13.20 -16.32
N MET A 46 17.37 -12.08 -16.54
CA MET A 46 18.69 -12.06 -17.20
C MET A 46 19.86 -11.75 -16.26
N LYS A 47 19.63 -11.03 -15.15
CA LYS A 47 20.71 -10.51 -14.29
C LYS A 47 20.82 -11.22 -12.95
N LEU A 48 19.74 -11.80 -12.45
CA LEU A 48 19.76 -12.46 -11.15
C LEU A 48 20.30 -13.89 -11.22
N SER A 49 21.00 -14.30 -10.17
CA SER A 49 21.33 -15.70 -9.89
C SER A 49 20.09 -16.47 -9.43
N ALA A 50 20.21 -17.80 -9.32
CA ALA A 50 19.12 -18.65 -8.83
C ALA A 50 18.73 -18.33 -7.38
N ASP A 51 19.72 -18.06 -6.52
CA ASP A 51 19.50 -17.79 -5.10
C ASP A 51 18.85 -16.42 -4.88
N GLU A 52 19.24 -15.40 -5.65
CA GLU A 52 18.63 -14.06 -5.61
C GLU A 52 17.17 -14.11 -6.07
N ARG A 53 16.87 -14.84 -7.15
CA ARG A 53 15.48 -15.06 -7.58
C ARG A 53 14.66 -15.75 -6.50
N LEU A 54 15.20 -16.81 -5.89
CA LEU A 54 14.52 -17.53 -4.81
C LEU A 54 14.20 -16.61 -3.62
N LEU A 55 15.12 -15.73 -3.24
CA LEU A 55 14.88 -14.73 -2.20
C LEU A 55 13.72 -13.79 -2.58
N ILE A 56 13.76 -13.22 -3.79
CA ILE A 56 12.71 -12.30 -4.27
C ILE A 56 11.35 -12.99 -4.33
N ASP A 57 11.30 -14.23 -4.82
CA ASP A 57 10.05 -15.01 -4.88
C ASP A 57 9.43 -15.23 -3.50
N ASN A 58 10.27 -15.51 -2.49
CA ASN A 58 9.79 -15.67 -1.13
C ASN A 58 9.30 -14.34 -0.52
N ILE A 59 9.96 -13.23 -0.83
CA ILE A 59 9.49 -11.89 -0.44
C ILE A 59 8.13 -11.59 -1.07
N PHE A 60 7.95 -11.86 -2.36
CA PHE A 60 6.67 -11.66 -3.04
C PHE A 60 5.56 -12.55 -2.47
N ARG A 61 5.84 -13.83 -2.23
CA ARG A 61 4.89 -14.75 -1.58
C ARG A 61 4.46 -14.25 -0.21
N PHE A 62 5.40 -13.75 0.58
CA PHE A 62 5.08 -13.18 1.90
C PHE A 62 4.09 -12.03 1.80
N PHE A 63 4.25 -11.13 0.81
CA PHE A 63 3.35 -9.98 0.64
C PHE A 63 2.01 -10.30 -0.02
N THR A 64 1.89 -11.43 -0.73
CA THR A 64 0.63 -11.86 -1.37
C THR A 64 -0.15 -12.89 -0.55
N GLN A 65 0.46 -13.43 0.51
CA GLN A 65 -0.17 -14.37 1.42
C GLN A 65 -0.78 -13.62 2.62
N ALA A 66 -2.01 -13.14 2.46
CA ALA A 66 -2.82 -12.51 3.51
C ALA A 66 -4.28 -12.97 3.43
#